data_AF-A0A969BSN9-F1
#
_entry.id   AF-A0A969BSN9-F1
#
_cell.length_a   1.000
_cell.length_b   1.000
_cell.length_c   1.000
_cell.angle_alpha   90.00
_cell.angle_beta   90.00
_cell.angle_gamma   90.00
#
_symmetry.space_group_name_H-M   'P 1'
#
loop_
_entity.id
_entity.type
_entity.pdbx_description
1 polymer ?
#
loop_
_entity_poly.entity_id
_entity_poly.type
_entity_poly.pdbx_seq_one_letter_code
_entity_poly.pdbx_strand_id
1 'polypeptide(L)'
;MQRVAEQREALEAAPFKPSPFECDAGMKYLVDRDALINEGRELNHCVAGYADACRRGQSFIYSVTCGEHRSTLEIKPNQRGAYFINQHRGSRNQKAPVPCAALVQRWAEVNGITQT
;
A
#
# COMPACT_ATOMS: atom_id res chain seq x y z
N MET A 1 -17.51 0.12 -26.84
CA MET A 1 -16.11 0.55 -27.01
C MET A 1 -15.86 1.93 -26.39
N GLN A 2 -16.56 3.01 -26.80
CA GLN A 2 -16.34 4.36 -26.25
C GLN A 2 -16.52 4.50 -24.72
N ARG A 3 -17.63 4.01 -24.14
CA ARG A 3 -17.88 4.12 -22.68
C ARG A 3 -16.82 3.48 -21.79
N VAL A 4 -16.16 2.43 -22.26
CA VAL A 4 -15.12 1.72 -21.49
C VAL A 4 -13.81 2.53 -21.49
N ALA A 5 -13.48 3.16 -22.62
CA ALA A 5 -12.31 4.03 -22.72
C ALA A 5 -12.47 5.28 -21.84
N GLU A 6 -13.63 5.93 -21.90
CA GLU A 6 -13.95 7.12 -21.07
C GLU A 6 -13.92 6.80 -19.57
N GLN A 7 -14.47 5.66 -19.16
CA GLN A 7 -14.42 5.22 -17.76
C GLN A 7 -13.00 4.93 -17.29
N ARG A 8 -12.16 4.37 -18.17
CA ARG A 8 -10.75 4.09 -17.85
C ARG A 8 -9.94 5.37 -17.74
N GLU A 9 -10.14 6.32 -18.66
CA GLU A 9 -9.48 7.61 -18.65
C GLU A 9 -9.86 8.42 -17.39
N ALA A 10 -11.15 8.43 -17.04
CA ALA A 10 -11.64 9.04 -15.81
C ALA A 10 -11.04 8.39 -14.56
N LEU A 11 -10.86 7.05 -14.57
CA LEU A 11 -10.18 6.36 -13.49
C LEU A 11 -8.70 6.75 -13.43
N GLU A 12 -7.98 6.78 -14.55
CA GLU A 12 -6.56 7.13 -14.56
C GLU A 12 -6.30 8.56 -14.03
N ALA A 13 -7.24 9.49 -14.24
CA ALA A 13 -7.17 10.85 -13.71
C ALA A 13 -7.60 10.98 -12.23
N ALA A 14 -8.28 9.98 -11.66
CA ALA A 14 -8.80 10.06 -10.29
C ALA A 14 -7.67 9.99 -9.25
N PRO A 15 -7.79 10.73 -8.13
CA PRO A 15 -6.86 10.60 -7.01
C PRO A 15 -7.01 9.23 -6.34
N PHE A 16 -5.97 8.81 -5.61
CA PHE A 16 -6.09 7.62 -4.77
C PHE A 16 -7.09 7.88 -3.65
N LYS A 17 -7.81 6.84 -3.22
CA LYS A 17 -8.68 6.98 -2.05
C LYS A 17 -7.81 7.18 -0.80
N PRO A 18 -8.17 8.08 0.12
CA PRO A 18 -7.39 8.30 1.32
C PRO A 18 -7.30 7.01 2.15
N SER A 19 -6.15 6.80 2.77
CA SER A 19 -6.00 5.79 3.82
C SER A 19 -7.02 6.03 4.93
N PRO A 20 -7.70 4.98 5.44
CA PRO A 20 -8.52 5.08 6.65
C PRO A 20 -7.69 5.09 7.94
N PHE A 21 -6.37 4.92 7.83
CA PHE A 21 -5.46 4.81 8.96
C PHE A 21 -4.41 5.92 8.95
N GLU A 22 -4.17 6.49 10.11
CA GLU A 22 -3.03 7.38 10.34
C GLU A 22 -1.72 6.58 10.32
N CYS A 23 -0.66 7.22 9.82
CA CYS A 23 0.67 6.61 9.76
C CYS A 23 1.43 6.85 11.07
N ASP A 24 1.97 5.77 11.65
CA ASP A 24 2.96 5.89 12.73
C ASP A 24 4.29 6.43 12.20
N ALA A 25 5.15 6.85 13.13
CA ALA A 25 6.52 7.22 12.81
C ALA A 25 7.23 6.07 12.07
N GLY A 26 7.79 6.38 10.89
CA GLY A 26 8.41 5.39 10.01
C GLY A 26 7.46 4.79 8.96
N MET A 27 6.18 5.16 8.94
CA MET A 27 5.24 4.82 7.88
C MET A 27 4.90 6.02 7.01
N LYS A 28 4.64 5.77 5.73
CA LYS A 28 4.16 6.77 4.78
C LYS A 28 3.15 6.14 3.83
N TYR A 29 1.93 6.68 3.80
CA TYR A 29 0.95 6.31 2.80
C TYR A 29 1.35 6.83 1.41
N LEU A 30 1.28 5.98 0.38
CA LEU A 30 1.61 6.33 -0.99
C LEU A 30 0.34 6.81 -1.71
N VAL A 31 0.27 8.12 -1.94
CA VAL A 31 -0.96 8.84 -2.33
C VAL A 31 -1.17 8.97 -3.84
N ASP A 32 -0.18 8.63 -4.65
CA ASP A 32 -0.24 8.76 -6.10
C ASP A 32 0.64 7.74 -6.82
N ARG A 33 0.52 7.74 -8.16
CA ARG A 33 1.26 6.82 -9.04
C ARG A 33 2.76 7.05 -9.01
N ASP A 34 3.20 8.29 -8.90
CA ASP A 34 4.62 8.63 -8.91
C ASP A 34 5.30 8.14 -7.62
N ALA A 35 4.61 8.25 -6.48
CA ALA A 35 5.02 7.66 -5.22
C ALA A 35 5.15 6.13 -5.31
N LEU A 36 4.22 5.44 -5.98
CA LEU A 36 4.35 4.01 -6.24
C LEU A 36 5.54 3.70 -7.16
N ILE A 37 5.74 4.46 -8.25
CA ILE A 37 6.86 4.24 -9.16
C ILE A 37 8.20 4.42 -8.43
N ASN A 38 8.32 5.44 -7.59
CA ASN A 38 9.52 5.70 -6.80
C ASN A 38 9.76 4.58 -5.78
N GLU A 39 8.73 4.15 -5.05
CA GLU A 39 8.84 3.02 -4.12
C GLU A 39 9.31 1.74 -4.83
N GLY A 40 8.73 1.46 -6.01
CA GLY A 40 9.09 0.28 -6.80
C GLY A 40 10.51 0.32 -7.35
N ARG A 41 11.00 1.52 -7.72
CA ARG A 41 12.41 1.72 -8.14
C ARG A 41 13.36 1.49 -6.96
N GLU A 42 13.06 2.06 -5.80
CA GLU A 42 13.92 1.99 -4.61
C GLU A 42 14.00 0.56 -4.05
N LEU A 43 12.89 -0.17 -4.03
CA LEU A 43 12.84 -1.54 -3.53
C LEU A 43 13.00 -2.60 -4.64
N ASN A 44 13.14 -2.19 -5.90
CA ASN A 44 13.32 -3.05 -7.07
C ASN A 44 12.19 -4.10 -7.23
N HIS A 45 10.94 -3.67 -7.10
CA HIS A 45 9.73 -4.48 -7.34
C HIS A 45 8.58 -3.63 -7.91
N CYS A 46 7.65 -4.27 -8.64
CA CYS A 46 6.64 -3.54 -9.40
C CYS A 46 5.37 -3.26 -8.58
N VAL A 47 5.38 -2.20 -7.77
CA VAL A 47 4.17 -1.69 -7.08
C VAL A 47 3.35 -0.71 -7.91
N ALA A 48 3.86 -0.26 -9.05
CA ALA A 48 3.14 0.67 -9.95
C ALA A 48 1.80 0.08 -10.47
N GLY A 49 1.68 -1.25 -10.52
CA GLY A 49 0.44 -1.94 -10.92
C GLY A 49 -0.73 -1.76 -9.97
N TYR A 50 -0.51 -1.25 -8.75
CA TYR A 50 -1.56 -1.05 -7.74
C TYR A 50 -2.34 0.26 -7.90
N ALA A 51 -1.94 1.17 -8.80
CA ALA A 51 -2.54 2.49 -8.91
C ALA A 51 -4.07 2.43 -9.08
N ASP A 52 -4.57 1.59 -9.98
CA ASP A 52 -6.01 1.44 -10.19
C ASP A 52 -6.75 0.87 -8.98
N ALA A 53 -6.12 -0.06 -8.25
CA ALA A 53 -6.67 -0.60 -7.01
C ALA A 53 -6.71 0.47 -5.91
N CYS A 54 -5.71 1.34 -5.82
CA CYS A 54 -5.68 2.46 -4.87
C CYS A 54 -6.77 3.51 -5.17
N ARG A 55 -7.00 3.83 -6.44
CA ARG A 55 -8.10 4.71 -6.87
C ARG A 55 -9.48 4.14 -6.59
N ARG A 56 -9.61 2.82 -6.62
CA ARG A 56 -10.85 2.11 -6.25
C ARG A 56 -10.98 1.88 -4.73
N GLY A 57 -9.97 2.19 -3.93
CA GLY A 57 -9.95 1.90 -2.48
C GLY A 57 -9.87 0.40 -2.17
N GLN A 58 -9.39 -0.41 -3.11
CA GLN A 58 -9.25 -1.86 -2.99
C GLN A 58 -7.88 -2.28 -2.44
N SER A 59 -6.89 -1.38 -2.51
CA SER A 59 -5.55 -1.56 -1.95
C SER A 59 -5.08 -0.22 -1.38
N PHE A 60 -4.43 -0.25 -0.23
CA PHE A 60 -3.77 0.89 0.40
C PHE A 60 -2.32 0.52 0.60
N ILE A 61 -1.41 1.27 -0.03
CA ILE A 61 0.02 0.96 -0.05
C ILE A 61 0.76 1.92 0.86
N TYR A 62 1.59 1.37 1.74
CA TYR A 62 2.44 2.14 2.66
C TYR A 62 3.89 1.77 2.43
N SER A 63 4.75 2.78 2.45
CA SER A 63 6.17 2.58 2.66
C SER A 63 6.48 2.55 4.15
N VAL A 64 7.34 1.63 4.56
CA VAL A 64 7.75 1.44 5.96
C VAL A 64 9.27 1.52 6.02
N THR A 65 9.79 2.40 6.88
CA THR A 65 11.22 2.64 7.10
C THR A 65 11.54 2.44 8.58
N CYS A 66 12.53 1.61 8.87
CA CYS A 66 12.98 1.29 10.23
C CYS A 66 14.51 1.31 10.28
N GLY A 67 15.09 2.46 10.65
CA GLY A 67 16.54 2.67 10.52
C GLY A 67 16.94 2.60 9.05
N GLU A 68 17.91 1.74 8.73
CA GLU A 68 18.38 1.51 7.35
C GLU A 68 17.50 0.50 6.58
N HIS A 69 16.50 -0.09 7.22
CA HIS A 69 15.62 -1.07 6.60
C HIS A 69 14.38 -0.43 6.00
N ARG A 70 13.92 -0.98 4.86
CA ARG A 70 12.69 -0.57 4.18
C ARG A 70 11.86 -1.76 3.72
N SER A 71 10.55 -1.54 3.66
CA SER A 71 9.57 -2.49 3.14
C SER A 71 8.32 -1.79 2.65
N THR A 72 7.55 -2.45 1.78
CA THR A 72 6.23 -2.01 1.35
C THR A 72 5.15 -2.89 1.98
N LEU A 73 4.09 -2.26 2.48
CA LEU A 73 2.91 -2.89 3.07
C LEU A 73 1.69 -2.62 2.19
N GLU A 74 0.91 -3.66 1.89
CA GLU A 74 -0.41 -3.56 1.26
C GLU A 74 -1.50 -3.97 2.26
N ILE A 75 -2.45 -3.06 2.47
CA ILE A 75 -3.68 -3.31 3.21
C ILE A 75 -4.85 -3.37 2.24
N LYS A 76 -5.77 -4.32 2.46
CA LYS A 76 -7.01 -4.43 1.67
C LYS A 76 -8.24 -4.47 2.58
N PRO A 77 -9.37 -3.90 2.15
CA PRO A 77 -10.64 -4.14 2.79
C PRO A 77 -11.14 -5.55 2.45
N ASN A 78 -11.84 -6.19 3.38
CA ASN A 78 -12.63 -7.38 3.13
C ASN A 78 -14.10 -7.03 2.85
N GLN A 79 -14.91 -8.02 2.49
CA GLN A 79 -16.32 -7.83 2.15
C GLN A 79 -17.19 -7.36 3.34
N ARG A 80 -16.68 -7.46 4.57
CA ARG A 80 -17.38 -7.07 5.80
C ARG A 80 -16.97 -5.69 6.30
N GLY A 81 -16.16 -4.95 5.53
CA GLY A 81 -15.68 -3.61 5.87
C GLY A 81 -14.51 -3.57 6.85
N ALA A 82 -13.96 -4.73 7.24
CA ALA A 82 -12.72 -4.78 8.02
C ALA A 82 -11.49 -4.82 7.09
N TYR A 83 -10.31 -4.57 7.63
CA TYR A 83 -9.06 -4.49 6.87
C TYR A 83 -8.09 -5.59 7.29
N PHE A 84 -7.29 -6.05 6.33
CA PHE A 84 -6.26 -7.05 6.58
C PHE A 84 -4.97 -6.76 5.81
N ILE A 85 -3.85 -7.27 6.33
CA ILE A 85 -2.56 -7.23 5.66
C ILE A 85 -2.57 -8.24 4.51
N ASN A 86 -2.55 -7.75 3.27
CA ASN A 86 -2.50 -8.61 2.10
C ASN A 86 -1.05 -9.01 1.77
N GLN A 87 -0.12 -8.06 1.82
CA GLN A 87 1.30 -8.32 1.61
C GLN A 87 2.18 -7.37 2.43
N HIS A 88 3.34 -7.89 2.86
CA HIS A 88 4.41 -7.09 3.46
C HIS A 88 5.76 -7.59 2.96
N ARG A 89 6.46 -6.77 2.15
CA ARG A 89 7.65 -7.20 1.40
C ARG A 89 8.81 -6.22 1.57
N GLY A 90 10.01 -6.76 1.74
CA GLY A 90 11.27 -6.03 1.65
C GLY A 90 11.76 -5.89 0.21
N SER A 91 13.01 -5.45 0.06
CA SER A 91 13.67 -5.28 -1.25
C SER A 91 13.61 -6.56 -2.10
N ARG A 92 13.33 -6.43 -3.40
CA ARG A 92 13.20 -7.51 -4.38
C ARG A 92 12.15 -8.56 -4.00
N ASN A 93 11.03 -8.11 -3.44
CA ASN A 93 9.93 -8.97 -2.94
C ASN A 93 10.35 -9.96 -1.82
N GLN A 94 11.49 -9.73 -1.16
CA GLN A 94 11.93 -10.58 -0.06
C GLN A 94 11.03 -10.41 1.16
N LYS A 95 11.23 -11.27 2.17
CA LYS A 95 10.58 -11.11 3.47
C LYS A 95 10.89 -9.71 4.04
N ALA A 96 9.88 -9.08 4.64
CA ALA A 96 10.09 -7.80 5.33
C ALA A 96 11.16 -7.95 6.44
N PRO A 97 12.08 -6.99 6.58
CA PRO A 97 13.04 -6.98 7.68
C PRO A 97 12.35 -7.03 9.04
N VAL A 98 12.94 -7.72 10.02
CA VAL A 98 12.36 -7.92 11.36
C VAL A 98 11.94 -6.60 12.03
N PRO A 99 12.74 -5.51 11.99
CA PRO A 99 12.31 -4.23 12.57
C PRO A 99 11.04 -3.67 11.91
N CYS A 100 10.93 -3.77 10.58
CA CYS A 100 9.75 -3.34 9.84
C CYS A 100 8.54 -4.22 10.15
N ALA A 101 8.72 -5.54 10.26
CA ALA A 101 7.64 -6.47 10.63
C ALA A 101 7.11 -6.16 12.03
N ALA A 102 8.00 -5.91 13.00
CA ALA A 102 7.60 -5.56 14.36
C ALA A 102 6.86 -4.20 14.42
N LEU A 103 7.27 -3.22 13.62
CA LEU A 103 6.55 -1.94 13.50
C LEU A 103 5.14 -2.17 12.96
N VAL A 104 5.03 -2.84 11.81
CA VAL A 104 3.74 -3.11 11.15
C VAL A 104 2.80 -3.90 12.04
N GLN A 105 3.32 -4.89 12.78
CA GLN A 105 2.52 -5.67 13.71
C GLN A 105 1.86 -4.79 14.78
N ARG A 106 2.65 -3.95 15.47
CA ARG A 106 2.11 -3.07 16.52
C ARG A 106 1.09 -2.08 15.97
N TRP A 107 1.41 -1.46 14.83
CA TRP A 107 0.51 -0.54 14.15
C TRP A 107 -0.80 -1.23 13.72
N ALA A 108 -0.72 -2.44 13.19
CA ALA A 108 -1.90 -3.21 12.79
C ALA A 108 -2.79 -3.59 13.99
N GLU A 109 -2.20 -3.98 15.12
CA GLU A 109 -2.91 -4.28 16.35
C GLU A 109 -3.70 -3.07 16.87
N VAL A 110 -3.07 -1.89 16.92
CA VAL A 110 -3.73 -0.63 17.35
C VAL A 110 -4.90 -0.26 16.43
N ASN A 111 -4.76 -0.51 15.12
CA ASN A 111 -5.78 -0.18 14.12
C ASN A 111 -6.80 -1.30 13.87
N GLY A 112 -6.74 -2.41 14.62
CA GLY A 112 -7.64 -3.56 14.44
C GLY A 112 -7.52 -4.24 13.07
N ILE A 113 -6.36 -4.15 12.43
CA ILE A 113 -6.08 -4.76 11.12
C ILE A 113 -5.67 -6.21 11.33
N THR A 114 -6.34 -7.13 10.65
CA THR A 114 -6.06 -8.57 10.79
C THR A 114 -4.82 -8.98 9.99
N GLN A 115 -4.00 -9.86 10.55
CA GLN A 115 -2.89 -10.53 9.85
C GLN A 115 -3.39 -11.89 9.36
N THR A 116 -3.26 -12.18 8.06
CA THR A 116 -3.66 -13.46 7.46
C THR A 116 -2.50 -14.42 7.32
#